data_AF-A0A6G0TFA7-F1
#
_entry.id   AF-A0A6G0TFA7-F1
#
_cell.length_a   1.000
_cell.length_b   1.000
_cell.length_c   1.000
_cell.angle_alpha   90.00
_cell.angle_beta   90.00
_cell.angle_gamma   90.00
#
_symmetry.space_group_name_H-M   'P 1'
#
loop_
_entity.id
_entity.type
_entity.pdbx_description
1 polymer ?
#
loop_
_entity_poly.entity_id
_entity_poly.type
_entity_poly.pdbx_seq_one_letter_code
_entity_poly.pdbx_strand_id
1 'polypeptide(L)'
;MAQICETVLSNRGGIKLVVDGYIMTKDKNRDDLYSWCCEKRKTLHCGGYACTILINGQHNLRNKKEHNHSPDATRKDIITAVHNLKRKAFLSQPSLPNNHALRQIIKRVRRKDLPIQPTSIDNIDVPLPLRTINGQIFLAKDATFDNERILLFTTKSNVEHLKKSSYWIMDGTFKTVPTLFRQLYTIHALVGTGENEKLLPLVYALMTSKTEECYTRLLENLNDFAAENELDLNPQFILTDFEQAAINASKREYPDSNCIGCLFHLGQSVWRQIQANFLSKKYGEDEEFSLKLRQIIALAFLPPTEIPGAFDELKSTIPEEASEIVQWFENNYVHGRIRRVMRGGNVSRTAPLFPPKFWSVFERMELGIPRTQNRVEGWHRRFETIVGKCHVGIYTIIDEIKKEQIQIERRTEDIIRGRAHTPTRREYAEREKRISIIINDRGNRSNLSFLRGIAHNIKL
;
A
#
# COMPACT_ATOMS: atom_id res chain seq x y z
N MET A 1 15.62 47.23 23.95
CA MET A 1 14.97 47.79 22.74
C MET A 1 13.61 47.10 22.60
N ALA A 2 12.52 47.85 22.44
CA ALA A 2 11.19 47.25 22.28
C ALA A 2 11.10 46.56 20.91
N GLN A 3 10.76 45.28 20.87
CA GLN A 3 10.60 44.53 19.63
C GLN A 3 9.28 44.97 18.96
N ILE A 4 9.37 45.58 17.78
CA ILE A 4 8.19 45.90 16.98
C ILE A 4 7.65 44.60 16.40
N CYS A 5 6.40 44.28 16.69
CA CYS A 5 5.73 43.10 16.18
C CYS A 5 5.16 43.39 14.79
N GLU A 6 5.31 42.42 13.90
CA GLU A 6 4.66 42.47 12.59
C GLU A 6 3.15 42.19 12.71
N THR A 7 2.36 42.83 11.86
CA THR A 7 0.90 42.64 11.80
C THR A 7 0.44 42.15 10.44
N VAL A 8 -0.52 41.22 10.44
CA VAL A 8 -1.21 40.75 9.22
C VAL A 8 -2.72 40.93 9.34
N LEU A 9 -3.41 41.09 8.22
CA LEU A 9 -4.86 41.28 8.20
C LEU A 9 -5.59 39.95 8.02
N SER A 10 -6.55 39.68 8.90
CA SER A 10 -7.40 38.50 8.81
C SER A 10 -8.38 38.57 7.63
N ASN A 11 -9.02 37.45 7.32
CA ASN A 11 -10.04 37.36 6.27
C ASN A 11 -11.25 38.30 6.43
N ARG A 12 -11.43 38.91 7.60
CA ARG A 12 -12.50 39.88 7.92
C ARG A 12 -11.96 41.30 8.17
N GLY A 13 -10.70 41.57 7.80
CA GLY A 13 -10.06 42.87 7.99
C GLY A 13 -9.54 43.16 9.39
N GLY A 14 -9.80 42.29 10.38
CA GLY A 14 -9.24 42.44 11.73
C GLY A 14 -7.74 42.18 11.77
N ILE A 15 -7.00 42.98 12.54
CA ILE A 15 -5.55 42.87 12.73
C ILE A 15 -5.20 41.59 13.52
N LYS A 16 -4.19 40.87 13.06
CA LYS A 16 -3.52 39.76 13.75
C LYS A 16 -2.05 40.12 13.96
N LEU A 17 -1.50 39.71 15.10
CA LEU A 17 -0.11 39.98 15.47
C LEU A 17 0.75 38.75 15.20
N VAL A 18 1.96 38.94 14.69
CA VAL A 18 2.97 37.89 14.51
C VAL A 18 4.03 38.05 15.57
N VAL A 19 4.23 37.02 16.40
CA VAL A 19 5.25 36.98 17.46
C VAL A 19 5.98 35.65 17.37
N ASP A 20 7.28 35.66 17.11
CA ASP A 20 8.14 34.46 16.99
C ASP A 20 7.57 33.37 16.06
N GLY A 21 6.94 33.77 14.95
CA GLY A 21 6.30 32.84 13.99
C GLY A 21 4.90 32.36 14.38
N TYR A 22 4.39 32.74 15.55
CA TYR A 22 3.02 32.45 15.99
C TYR A 22 2.05 33.56 15.58
N ILE A 23 0.85 33.14 15.17
CA ILE A 23 -0.25 34.05 14.84
C ILE A 23 -1.14 34.25 16.06
N MET A 24 -1.28 35.51 16.46
CA MET A 24 -2.05 35.92 17.62
C MET A 24 -3.28 36.73 17.20
N THR A 25 -4.39 36.50 17.90
CA THR A 25 -5.67 37.21 17.74
C THR A 25 -5.90 38.16 18.91
N LYS A 26 -6.44 39.35 18.63
CA LYS A 26 -6.78 40.33 19.67
C LYS A 26 -7.78 39.70 20.66
N ASP A 27 -7.45 39.77 21.95
CA ASP A 27 -8.31 39.31 23.04
C ASP A 27 -9.03 40.51 23.66
N LYS A 28 -8.27 41.48 24.16
CA LYS A 28 -8.79 42.72 24.79
C LYS A 28 -7.82 43.87 24.58
N ASN A 29 -8.31 45.11 24.68
CA ASN A 29 -7.46 46.30 24.77
C ASN A 29 -7.96 47.25 25.88
N ARG A 30 -7.03 47.97 26.49
CA ARG A 30 -7.27 49.10 27.39
C ARG A 30 -6.32 50.21 26.95
N ASP A 31 -6.85 51.32 26.46
CA ASP A 31 -6.09 52.41 25.87
C ASP A 31 -5.09 51.86 24.82
N ASP A 32 -3.82 52.23 24.94
CA ASP A 32 -2.74 51.77 24.06
C ASP A 32 -2.22 50.37 24.39
N LEU A 33 -2.71 49.72 25.44
CA LEU A 33 -2.30 48.36 25.82
C LEU A 33 -3.22 47.31 25.20
N TYR A 34 -2.63 46.45 24.36
CA TYR A 34 -3.32 45.38 23.66
C TYR A 34 -2.88 44.02 24.19
N SER A 35 -3.85 43.17 24.48
CA SER A 35 -3.65 41.76 24.82
C SER A 35 -4.07 40.87 23.66
N TRP A 36 -3.22 39.91 23.35
CA TRP A 36 -3.36 38.98 22.25
C TRP A 36 -3.29 37.56 22.77
N CYS A 37 -4.11 36.67 22.21
CA CYS A 37 -4.08 35.25 22.51
C CYS A 37 -3.77 34.43 21.26
N CYS A 38 -3.20 33.24 21.42
CA CYS A 38 -2.87 32.38 20.29
C CYS A 38 -4.10 32.03 19.44
N GLU A 39 -3.97 32.06 18.10
CA GLU A 39 -5.04 31.64 17.18
C GLU A 39 -5.53 30.21 17.46
N LYS A 40 -4.64 29.33 17.95
CA LYS A 40 -4.96 27.93 18.28
C LYS A 40 -5.43 27.72 19.73
N ARG A 41 -5.79 28.79 20.46
CA ARG A 41 -6.30 28.71 21.84
C ARG A 41 -7.52 27.78 21.98
N LYS A 42 -8.44 27.81 21.01
CA LYS A 42 -9.65 26.96 21.04
C LYS A 42 -9.42 25.55 20.50
N THR A 43 -8.52 25.39 19.53
CA THR A 43 -8.33 24.11 18.82
C THR A 43 -7.27 23.21 19.44
N LEU A 44 -6.22 23.79 20.05
CA LEU A 44 -5.14 23.06 20.71
C LEU A 44 -5.03 23.39 22.20
N HIS A 45 -6.04 24.07 22.77
CA HIS A 45 -6.04 24.55 24.16
C HIS A 45 -4.76 25.33 24.52
N CYS A 46 -4.18 26.04 23.54
CA CYS A 46 -2.91 26.73 23.69
C CYS A 46 -3.05 27.96 24.61
N GLY A 47 -2.22 28.03 25.65
CA GLY A 47 -2.18 29.12 26.63
C GLY A 47 -1.29 30.31 26.27
N GLY A 48 -0.70 30.32 25.06
CA GLY A 48 0.18 31.40 24.62
C GLY A 48 -0.54 32.74 24.52
N TYR A 49 0.07 33.78 25.08
CA TYR A 49 -0.43 35.16 25.03
C TYR A 49 0.70 36.14 24.72
N ALA A 50 0.35 37.32 24.22
CA ALA A 50 1.27 38.44 24.06
C ALA A 50 0.58 39.74 24.49
N CYS A 51 1.34 40.65 25.09
CA CYS A 51 0.91 42.00 25.43
C CYS A 51 1.78 42.99 24.67
N THR A 52 1.15 43.96 24.01
CA THR A 52 1.85 45.00 23.24
C THR A 52 1.35 46.38 23.61
N ILE A 53 2.19 47.42 23.47
CA ILE A 53 1.74 48.81 23.50
C ILE A 53 1.75 49.38 22.09
N LEU A 54 0.68 50.09 21.72
CA LEU A 54 0.58 50.80 20.46
C LEU A 54 1.31 52.15 20.60
N ILE A 55 2.39 52.34 19.85
CA ILE A 55 3.16 53.60 19.80
C ILE A 55 3.29 53.97 18.33
N ASN A 56 2.87 55.17 17.94
CA ASN A 56 2.91 55.66 16.56
C ASN A 56 2.29 54.67 15.54
N GLY A 57 1.19 54.02 15.92
CA GLY A 57 0.50 53.04 15.08
C GLY A 57 1.19 51.67 14.97
N GLN A 58 2.27 51.43 15.70
CA GLN A 58 3.01 50.17 15.70
C GLN A 58 2.91 49.45 17.04
N HIS A 59 2.73 48.12 17.00
CA HIS A 59 2.64 47.29 18.18
C HIS A 59 4.02 46.90 18.70
N ASN A 60 4.38 47.40 19.87
CA ASN A 60 5.65 47.12 20.55
C ASN A 60 5.44 46.03 21.61
N LEU A 61 6.17 44.92 21.51
CA LEU A 61 6.05 43.79 22.44
C LEU A 61 6.50 44.17 23.84
N ARG A 62 5.66 43.88 24.84
CA ARG A 62 5.97 44.03 26.27
C ARG A 62 6.16 42.71 26.98
N ASN A 63 5.26 41.76 26.76
CA ASN A 63 5.31 40.46 27.43
C ASN A 63 4.74 39.38 26.52
N LYS A 64 5.23 38.15 26.67
CA LYS A 64 4.72 36.96 25.97
C LYS A 64 4.80 35.73 26.87
N LYS A 65 3.98 34.72 26.57
CA LYS A 65 4.03 33.39 27.18
C LYS A 65 4.20 32.32 26.13
N GLU A 66 4.92 31.27 26.49
CA GLU A 66 5.21 30.13 25.62
C GLU A 66 3.97 29.39 25.14
N HIS A 67 4.15 28.71 24.00
CA HIS A 67 3.14 27.92 23.32
C HIS A 67 3.38 26.43 23.55
N ASN A 68 2.31 25.63 23.58
CA ASN A 68 2.36 24.17 23.70
C ASN A 68 2.44 23.44 22.34
N HIS A 69 2.76 24.16 21.27
CA HIS A 69 2.83 23.64 19.92
C HIS A 69 3.90 24.40 19.13
N SER A 70 4.45 23.79 18.08
CA SER A 70 5.39 24.46 17.18
C SER A 70 4.70 25.58 16.36
N PRO A 71 5.47 26.61 15.92
CA PRO A 71 4.95 27.62 15.02
C PRO A 71 4.74 27.02 13.61
N ASP A 72 3.82 27.61 12.84
CA ASP A 72 3.56 27.21 11.44
C ASP A 72 4.14 28.28 10.53
N ALA A 73 5.32 28.00 9.96
CA ALA A 73 6.08 28.94 9.15
C ALA A 73 5.27 29.51 7.96
N THR A 74 4.36 28.70 7.40
CA THR A 74 3.57 29.07 6.23
C THR A 74 2.31 29.87 6.57
N ARG A 75 1.90 29.89 7.85
CA ARG A 75 0.58 30.37 8.25
C ARG A 75 0.39 31.86 7.97
N LYS A 76 1.42 32.66 8.23
CA LYS A 76 1.44 34.11 7.96
C LYS A 76 1.19 34.39 6.47
N ASP A 77 1.95 33.74 5.60
CA ASP A 77 1.86 33.94 4.15
C ASP A 77 0.51 33.50 3.59
N ILE A 78 -0.07 32.43 4.14
CA ILE A 78 -1.43 32.00 3.80
C ILE A 78 -2.45 33.09 4.15
N ILE A 79 -2.38 33.68 5.35
CA ILE A 79 -3.31 34.73 5.79
C ILE A 79 -3.19 35.96 4.87
N THR A 80 -1.96 36.40 4.61
CA THR A 80 -1.69 37.56 3.74
C THR A 80 -2.16 37.33 2.31
N ALA A 81 -1.89 36.15 1.74
CA ALA A 81 -2.31 35.81 0.38
C ALA A 81 -3.85 35.80 0.25
N VAL A 82 -4.55 35.16 1.20
CA VAL A 82 -6.01 35.08 1.18
C VAL A 82 -6.65 36.47 1.35
N HIS A 83 -6.11 37.31 2.24
CA HIS A 83 -6.58 38.69 2.41
C HIS A 83 -6.43 39.50 1.12
N ASN A 84 -5.25 39.47 0.49
CA ASN A 84 -4.98 40.21 -0.74
C ASN A 84 -5.87 39.77 -1.90
N LEU A 85 -6.22 38.48 -1.97
CA LEU A 85 -7.17 37.96 -2.96
C LEU A 85 -8.58 38.47 -2.78
N LYS A 86 -9.09 38.49 -1.54
CA LYS A 86 -10.40 39.08 -1.26
C LYS A 86 -10.43 40.57 -1.53
N ARG A 87 -9.34 41.28 -1.19
CA ARG A 87 -9.21 42.72 -1.48
C ARG A 87 -9.22 42.98 -2.99
N LYS A 88 -8.50 42.17 -3.77
CA LYS A 88 -8.53 42.25 -5.24
C LYS A 88 -9.91 41.92 -5.80
N ALA A 89 -10.55 40.83 -5.35
CA ALA A 89 -11.91 40.47 -5.79
C ALA A 89 -12.92 41.59 -5.48
N PHE A 90 -12.87 42.18 -4.28
CA PHE A 90 -13.72 43.30 -3.89
C PHE A 90 -13.53 44.54 -4.80
N LEU A 91 -12.31 44.78 -5.28
CA LEU A 91 -11.99 45.90 -6.17
C LEU A 91 -12.29 45.62 -7.66
N SER A 92 -12.44 44.37 -8.07
CA SER A 92 -12.52 44.01 -9.51
C SER A 92 -13.79 43.27 -9.97
N GLN A 93 -14.70 42.82 -9.09
CA GLN A 93 -16.12 42.44 -9.33
C GLN A 93 -16.67 41.57 -8.17
N PRO A 94 -17.99 41.56 -7.88
CA PRO A 94 -18.57 41.13 -6.60
C PRO A 94 -18.64 39.61 -6.34
N SER A 95 -17.80 38.78 -6.99
CA SER A 95 -17.78 37.34 -6.70
C SER A 95 -16.52 36.94 -5.93
N LEU A 96 -16.74 36.41 -4.73
CA LEU A 96 -15.69 35.76 -3.94
C LEU A 96 -15.12 34.57 -4.74
N PRO A 97 -13.79 34.38 -4.78
CA PRO A 97 -13.20 33.23 -5.44
C PRO A 97 -13.74 31.92 -4.84
N ASN A 98 -14.24 31.02 -5.69
CA ASN A 98 -14.75 29.71 -5.29
C ASN A 98 -13.72 28.97 -4.41
N ASN A 99 -14.19 28.20 -3.42
CA ASN A 99 -13.42 27.30 -2.57
C ASN A 99 -12.33 26.51 -3.31
N HIS A 100 -12.55 26.12 -4.57
CA HIS A 100 -11.51 25.48 -5.39
C HIS A 100 -10.30 26.41 -5.64
N ALA A 101 -10.52 27.66 -6.04
CA ALA A 101 -9.46 28.64 -6.27
C ALA A 101 -8.69 28.97 -4.99
N LEU A 102 -9.39 29.12 -3.86
CA LEU A 102 -8.77 29.29 -2.54
C LEU A 102 -7.88 28.09 -2.17
N ARG A 103 -8.35 26.85 -2.41
CA ARG A 103 -7.54 25.63 -2.20
C ARG A 103 -6.31 25.60 -3.11
N GLN A 104 -6.41 26.01 -4.37
CA GLN A 104 -5.27 26.06 -5.29
C GLN A 104 -4.21 27.08 -4.86
N ILE A 105 -4.63 28.21 -4.30
CA ILE A 105 -3.71 29.25 -3.82
C ILE A 105 -3.02 28.81 -2.52
N ILE A 106 -3.77 28.22 -1.58
CA ILE A 106 -3.18 27.60 -0.38
C ILE A 106 -2.17 26.52 -0.80
N LYS A 107 -2.49 25.71 -1.82
CA LYS A 107 -1.56 24.74 -2.40
C LYS A 107 -0.31 25.41 -3.00
N ARG A 108 -0.44 26.54 -3.70
CA ARG A 108 0.71 27.27 -4.27
C ARG A 108 1.61 27.87 -3.19
N VAL A 109 1.03 28.47 -2.15
CA VAL A 109 1.78 29.01 -1.01
C VAL A 109 2.51 27.89 -0.28
N ARG A 110 1.85 26.75 -0.01
CA ARG A 110 2.51 25.57 0.58
C ARG A 110 3.57 24.92 -0.30
N ARG A 111 3.49 25.11 -1.64
CA ARG A 111 4.51 24.62 -2.58
C ARG A 111 5.76 25.50 -2.66
N LYS A 112 5.73 26.74 -2.18
CA LYS A 112 6.92 27.62 -2.19
C LYS A 112 8.05 27.07 -1.32
N ASP A 113 7.70 26.33 -0.26
CA ASP A 113 8.66 25.76 0.69
C ASP A 113 8.86 24.24 0.50
N LEU A 114 8.24 23.64 -0.52
CA LEU A 114 8.45 22.24 -0.86
C LEU A 114 9.62 22.12 -1.85
N PRO A 115 10.53 21.15 -1.66
CA PRO A 115 11.62 20.94 -2.60
C PRO A 115 11.07 20.67 -4.00
N ILE A 116 11.77 21.21 -5.00
CA ILE A 116 11.43 21.06 -6.42
C ILE A 116 11.38 19.55 -6.71
N GLN A 117 10.30 19.11 -7.35
CA GLN A 117 10.17 17.70 -7.70
C GLN A 117 11.27 17.33 -8.71
N PRO A 118 12.02 16.25 -8.47
CA PRO A 118 13.04 15.81 -9.39
C PRO A 118 12.42 15.42 -10.73
N THR A 119 13.15 15.70 -11.80
CA THR A 119 12.77 15.38 -13.18
C THR A 119 13.49 14.15 -13.73
N SER A 120 14.52 13.66 -13.03
CA SER A 120 15.25 12.42 -13.34
C SER A 120 15.61 11.69 -12.04
N ILE A 121 15.98 10.41 -12.18
CA ILE A 121 16.37 9.54 -11.05
C ILE A 121 17.60 10.09 -10.31
N ASP A 122 18.58 10.61 -11.06
CA ASP A 122 19.82 11.17 -10.51
C ASP A 122 19.59 12.43 -9.66
N ASN A 123 18.54 13.17 -9.99
CA ASN A 123 18.19 14.43 -9.30
C ASN A 123 17.33 14.21 -8.05
N ILE A 124 16.97 12.96 -7.73
CA ILE A 124 16.22 12.65 -6.51
C ILE A 124 17.16 12.84 -5.31
N ASP A 125 16.92 13.89 -4.53
CA ASP A 125 17.55 14.14 -3.25
C ASP A 125 16.58 13.77 -2.13
N VAL A 126 16.76 12.60 -1.51
CA VAL A 126 15.89 12.14 -0.44
C VAL A 126 16.20 12.95 0.82
N PRO A 127 15.23 13.68 1.42
CA PRO A 127 15.51 14.53 2.58
C PRO A 127 15.89 13.67 3.79
N LEU A 128 17.19 13.63 4.09
CA LEU A 128 17.77 12.91 5.22
C LEU A 128 17.88 13.81 6.47
N PRO A 129 17.84 13.23 7.69
CA PRO A 129 17.59 11.82 7.97
C PRO A 129 16.10 11.45 7.97
N LEU A 130 15.74 10.37 7.27
CA LEU A 130 14.42 9.77 7.39
C LEU A 130 14.39 8.82 8.59
N ARG A 131 13.91 9.34 9.71
CA ARG A 131 13.70 8.57 10.95
C ARG A 131 12.22 8.39 11.29
N THR A 132 11.89 7.28 11.95
CA THR A 132 10.57 7.07 12.56
C THR A 132 10.35 7.99 13.75
N ILE A 133 9.12 7.99 14.31
CA ILE A 133 8.81 8.78 15.52
C ILE A 133 9.66 8.38 16.73
N ASN A 134 10.15 7.13 16.74
CA ASN A 134 11.00 6.58 17.79
C ASN A 134 12.50 6.78 17.49
N GLY A 135 12.84 7.55 16.45
CA GLY A 135 14.22 7.88 16.09
C GLY A 135 14.97 6.80 15.31
N GLN A 136 14.34 5.67 15.00
CA GLN A 136 14.95 4.61 14.19
C GLN A 136 15.17 5.08 12.75
N ILE A 137 16.25 4.64 12.12
CA ILE A 137 16.48 4.81 10.68
C ILE A 137 15.32 4.11 9.95
N PHE A 138 14.68 4.84 9.04
CA PHE A 138 13.54 4.33 8.28
C PHE A 138 13.83 4.13 6.80
N LEU A 139 14.66 4.99 6.19
CA LEU A 139 15.26 4.67 4.89
C LEU A 139 16.45 3.74 5.16
N ALA A 140 16.23 2.44 5.00
CA ALA A 140 17.22 1.41 5.26
C ALA A 140 18.30 1.40 4.17
N LYS A 141 17.91 1.60 2.91
CA LYS A 141 18.84 1.66 1.78
C LYS A 141 18.34 2.60 0.69
N ASP A 142 19.29 3.28 0.06
CA ASP A 142 19.11 4.01 -1.19
C ASP A 142 20.12 3.44 -2.18
N ALA A 143 19.68 2.48 -3.00
CA ALA A 143 20.55 1.73 -3.90
C ALA A 143 20.36 2.20 -5.33
N THR A 144 21.46 2.44 -6.05
CA THR A 144 21.48 2.77 -7.47
C THR A 144 22.36 1.78 -8.23
N PHE A 145 21.88 1.32 -9.39
CA PHE A 145 22.59 0.39 -10.27
C PHE A 145 22.04 0.52 -11.69
N ASP A 146 22.87 0.51 -12.73
CA ASP A 146 22.44 0.51 -14.14
C ASP A 146 21.30 1.51 -14.50
N ASN A 147 21.37 2.74 -13.96
CA ASN A 147 20.33 3.79 -14.06
C ASN A 147 18.98 3.48 -13.39
N GLU A 148 18.90 2.37 -12.66
CA GLU A 148 17.81 2.01 -11.77
C GLU A 148 18.10 2.48 -10.34
N ARG A 149 17.03 2.70 -9.56
CA ARG A 149 17.11 3.10 -8.16
C ARG A 149 16.04 2.39 -7.32
N ILE A 150 16.46 1.95 -6.13
CA ILE A 150 15.59 1.34 -5.12
C ILE A 150 15.71 2.15 -3.84
N LEU A 151 14.58 2.71 -3.40
CA LEU A 151 14.47 3.29 -2.06
C LEU A 151 13.78 2.28 -1.15
N LEU A 152 14.54 1.68 -0.25
CA LEU A 152 14.09 0.67 0.70
C LEU A 152 13.77 1.32 2.04
N PHE A 153 12.51 1.21 2.47
CA PHE A 153 12.04 1.70 3.75
C PHE A 153 11.63 0.55 4.66
N THR A 154 12.32 0.42 5.79
CA THR A 154 12.01 -0.53 6.86
C THR A 154 12.73 -0.12 8.15
N THR A 155 12.55 -0.85 9.23
CA THR A 155 13.21 -0.64 10.52
C THR A 155 13.75 -1.96 11.06
N LYS A 156 14.67 -1.91 12.04
CA LYS A 156 15.12 -3.11 12.76
C LYS A 156 13.94 -3.93 13.30
N SER A 157 12.96 -3.27 13.94
CA SER A 157 11.78 -3.93 14.50
C SER A 157 10.93 -4.60 13.41
N ASN A 158 10.77 -3.97 12.24
CA ASN A 158 10.06 -4.57 11.12
C ASN A 158 10.77 -5.86 10.62
N VAL A 159 12.10 -5.85 10.54
CA VAL A 159 12.89 -7.02 10.13
C VAL A 159 12.88 -8.13 11.19
N GLU A 160 12.85 -7.79 12.48
CA GLU A 160 12.64 -8.77 13.55
C GLU A 160 11.28 -9.48 13.43
N HIS A 161 10.25 -8.77 12.99
CA HIS A 161 8.94 -9.37 12.70
C HIS A 161 8.97 -10.23 11.43
N LEU A 162 9.67 -9.80 10.38
CA LEU A 162 9.88 -10.62 9.18
C LEU A 162 10.55 -11.96 9.51
N LYS A 163 11.60 -11.94 10.34
CA LYS A 163 12.31 -13.14 10.79
C LYS A 163 11.41 -14.12 11.55
N LYS A 164 10.47 -13.61 12.35
CA LYS A 164 9.56 -14.44 13.17
C LYS A 164 8.37 -14.99 12.37
N SER A 165 8.02 -14.38 11.25
CA SER A 165 6.86 -14.77 10.46
C SER A 165 7.16 -16.00 9.61
N SER A 166 6.27 -17.00 9.65
CA SER A 166 6.41 -18.23 8.85
C SER A 166 6.25 -17.99 7.35
N TYR A 167 5.46 -16.98 6.97
CA TYR A 167 5.27 -16.61 5.58
C TYR A 167 5.35 -15.10 5.38
N TRP A 168 5.76 -14.71 4.19
CA TRP A 168 5.68 -13.34 3.70
C TRP A 168 4.68 -13.25 2.55
N ILE A 169 4.01 -12.11 2.43
CA ILE A 169 3.23 -11.77 1.24
C ILE A 169 3.87 -10.57 0.57
N MET A 170 4.25 -10.73 -0.69
CA MET A 170 4.93 -9.72 -1.48
C MET A 170 4.04 -9.29 -2.64
N ASP A 171 3.80 -7.98 -2.75
CA ASP A 171 2.90 -7.43 -3.77
C ASP A 171 3.26 -6.00 -4.14
N GLY A 172 2.97 -5.61 -5.38
CA GLY A 172 3.28 -4.31 -5.96
C GLY A 172 2.05 -3.49 -6.32
N THR A 173 2.07 -2.18 -6.03
CA THR A 173 1.06 -1.23 -6.49
C THR A 173 1.67 -0.12 -7.37
N PHE A 174 0.87 0.42 -8.29
CA PHE A 174 1.33 1.31 -9.36
C PHE A 174 0.74 2.72 -9.29
N LYS A 175 -0.50 2.88 -8.80
CA LYS A 175 -1.28 4.11 -9.01
C LYS A 175 -0.75 5.31 -8.21
N THR A 176 -0.25 5.05 -7.02
CA THR A 176 0.24 6.10 -6.10
C THR A 176 1.70 6.48 -6.33
N VAL A 177 2.37 5.81 -7.27
CA VAL A 177 3.83 5.87 -7.41
C VAL A 177 4.22 7.07 -8.27
N PRO A 178 5.25 7.85 -7.88
CA PRO A 178 5.77 8.94 -8.70
C PRO A 178 6.15 8.47 -10.10
N THR A 179 6.03 9.33 -11.11
CA THR A 179 6.31 8.95 -12.53
C THR A 179 7.74 8.44 -12.75
N LEU A 180 8.69 8.82 -11.90
CA LEU A 180 10.07 8.33 -11.95
C LEU A 180 10.22 6.87 -11.47
N PHE A 181 9.25 6.36 -10.72
CA PHE A 181 9.25 4.99 -10.21
C PHE A 181 8.16 4.18 -10.90
N ARG A 182 8.44 2.90 -11.15
CA ARG A 182 7.48 2.02 -11.82
C ARG A 182 6.47 1.42 -10.85
N GLN A 183 6.89 1.16 -9.62
CA GLN A 183 6.04 0.54 -8.58
C GLN A 183 6.47 0.92 -7.15
N LEU A 184 5.50 0.78 -6.24
CA LEU A 184 5.73 0.63 -4.80
C LEU A 184 5.51 -0.85 -4.48
N TYR A 185 6.58 -1.54 -4.16
CA TYR A 185 6.56 -2.93 -3.76
C TYR A 185 6.53 -3.04 -2.24
N THR A 186 5.76 -3.99 -1.71
CA THR A 186 5.55 -4.12 -0.27
C THR A 186 5.67 -5.56 0.19
N ILE A 187 6.35 -5.76 1.31
CA ILE A 187 6.45 -7.07 1.98
C ILE A 187 5.67 -7.01 3.28
N HIS A 188 4.70 -7.90 3.40
CA HIS A 188 3.81 -8.03 4.55
C HIS A 188 4.13 -9.32 5.31
N ALA A 189 4.09 -9.26 6.63
CA ALA A 189 4.27 -10.42 7.49
C ALA A 189 3.37 -10.35 8.73
N LEU A 190 3.26 -11.47 9.44
CA LEU A 190 2.48 -11.54 10.67
C LEU A 190 3.23 -10.89 11.83
N VAL A 191 2.50 -10.09 12.60
CA VAL A 191 2.94 -9.46 13.84
C VAL A 191 1.98 -9.86 14.95
N GLY A 192 2.51 -10.34 16.07
CA GLY A 192 1.73 -10.88 17.19
C GLY A 192 1.83 -12.40 17.29
N THR A 193 1.00 -13.00 18.14
CA THR A 193 0.93 -14.46 18.33
C THR A 193 -0.52 -14.91 18.50
N GLY A 194 -0.87 -16.06 17.93
CA GLY A 194 -2.19 -16.67 18.07
C GLY A 194 -3.31 -15.78 17.52
N GLU A 195 -4.39 -15.62 18.28
CA GLU A 195 -5.57 -14.85 17.83
C GLU A 195 -5.32 -13.34 17.62
N ASN A 196 -4.18 -12.82 18.12
CA ASN A 196 -3.80 -11.42 17.98
C ASN A 196 -2.89 -11.14 16.77
N GLU A 197 -2.59 -12.16 15.96
CA GLU A 197 -1.75 -12.01 14.76
C GLU A 197 -2.37 -11.08 13.71
N LYS A 198 -1.59 -10.11 13.25
CA LYS A 198 -1.98 -9.18 12.19
C LYS A 198 -0.96 -9.19 11.07
N LEU A 199 -1.46 -9.33 9.85
CA LEU A 199 -0.67 -9.10 8.65
C LEU A 199 -0.49 -7.58 8.48
N LEU A 200 0.75 -7.11 8.59
CA LEU A 200 1.13 -5.70 8.48
C LEU A 200 2.19 -5.53 7.38
N PRO A 201 2.19 -4.41 6.64
CA PRO A 201 3.32 -4.04 5.78
C PRO A 201 4.53 -3.70 6.65
N LEU A 202 5.66 -4.36 6.40
CA LEU A 202 6.90 -4.20 7.16
C LEU A 202 8.05 -3.65 6.31
N VAL A 203 7.96 -3.81 4.99
CA VAL A 203 8.92 -3.27 4.04
C VAL A 203 8.17 -2.55 2.92
N TYR A 204 8.68 -1.38 2.56
CA TYR A 204 8.22 -0.60 1.40
C TYR A 204 9.41 -0.33 0.49
N ALA A 205 9.26 -0.56 -0.80
CA ALA A 205 10.29 -0.33 -1.79
C ALA A 205 9.75 0.47 -2.96
N LEU A 206 10.27 1.66 -3.19
CA LEU A 206 10.04 2.38 -4.44
C LEU A 206 11.09 1.88 -5.45
N MET A 207 10.61 1.29 -6.54
CA MET A 207 11.46 0.67 -7.57
C MET A 207 11.21 1.29 -8.93
N THR A 208 12.28 1.65 -9.62
CA THR A 208 12.26 2.23 -10.97
C THR A 208 11.94 1.20 -12.06
N SER A 209 12.12 -0.09 -11.75
CA SER A 209 11.89 -1.20 -12.69
C SER A 209 11.27 -2.43 -12.01
N LYS A 210 10.87 -3.39 -12.85
CA LYS A 210 10.28 -4.69 -12.49
C LYS A 210 11.10 -5.86 -13.07
N THR A 211 12.35 -5.62 -13.41
CA THR A 211 13.26 -6.66 -13.89
C THR A 211 13.62 -7.62 -12.76
N GLU A 212 14.01 -8.84 -13.13
CA GLU A 212 14.50 -9.84 -12.17
C GLU A 212 15.70 -9.34 -11.36
N GLU A 213 16.62 -8.63 -12.02
CA GLU A 213 17.75 -7.98 -11.35
C GLU A 213 17.27 -6.96 -10.30
N CYS A 214 16.25 -6.14 -10.61
CA CYS A 214 15.76 -5.14 -9.67
C CYS A 214 15.08 -5.77 -8.44
N TYR A 215 14.33 -6.86 -8.61
CA TYR A 215 13.81 -7.63 -7.46
C TYR A 215 14.92 -8.32 -6.67
N THR A 216 15.95 -8.84 -7.36
CA THR A 216 17.09 -9.46 -6.68
C THR A 216 17.81 -8.43 -5.82
N ARG A 217 18.15 -7.27 -6.39
CA ARG A 217 18.75 -6.15 -5.67
C ARG A 217 17.89 -5.69 -4.50
N LEU A 218 16.56 -5.67 -4.65
CA LEU A 218 15.67 -5.35 -3.53
C LEU A 218 15.86 -6.33 -2.36
N LEU A 219 15.85 -7.63 -2.64
CA LEU A 219 15.97 -8.67 -1.62
C LEU A 219 17.38 -8.74 -1.02
N GLU A 220 18.43 -8.58 -1.83
CA GLU A 220 19.82 -8.43 -1.37
C GLU A 220 19.94 -7.24 -0.40
N ASN A 221 19.42 -6.06 -0.75
CA ASN A 221 19.45 -4.88 0.13
C ASN A 221 18.67 -5.07 1.44
N LEU A 222 17.59 -5.87 1.42
CA LEU A 222 16.85 -6.23 2.62
C LEU A 222 17.64 -7.18 3.51
N ASN A 223 18.30 -8.18 2.92
CA ASN A 223 19.16 -9.13 3.62
C ASN A 223 20.40 -8.44 4.20
N ASP A 224 21.04 -7.53 3.47
CA ASP A 224 22.15 -6.72 3.96
C ASP A 224 21.72 -5.92 5.20
N PHE A 225 20.59 -5.20 5.12
CA PHE A 225 20.09 -4.44 6.26
C PHE A 225 19.72 -5.35 7.44
N ALA A 226 19.22 -6.57 7.19
CA ALA A 226 18.97 -7.55 8.24
C ALA A 226 20.27 -8.01 8.91
N ALA A 227 21.28 -8.34 8.11
CA ALA A 227 22.59 -8.80 8.58
C ALA A 227 23.33 -7.71 9.38
N GLU A 228 23.27 -6.45 8.93
CA GLU A 228 23.75 -5.28 9.69
C GLU A 228 23.08 -5.15 11.08
N ASN A 229 21.89 -5.72 11.25
CA ASN A 229 21.16 -5.77 12.50
C ASN A 229 21.23 -7.14 13.20
N GLU A 230 22.16 -8.02 12.79
CA GLU A 230 22.39 -9.36 13.33
C GLU A 230 21.18 -10.30 13.16
N LEU A 231 20.43 -10.12 12.07
CA LEU A 231 19.27 -10.92 11.70
C LEU A 231 19.56 -11.67 10.40
N ASP A 232 19.12 -12.93 10.36
CA ASP A 232 19.11 -13.76 9.17
C ASP A 232 17.65 -14.03 8.80
N LEU A 233 17.32 -13.81 7.53
CA LEU A 233 15.96 -13.90 7.02
C LEU A 233 15.82 -15.16 6.18
N ASN A 234 14.96 -16.07 6.61
CA ASN A 234 14.65 -17.29 5.87
C ASN A 234 13.16 -17.64 6.03
N PRO A 235 12.26 -17.00 5.27
CA PRO A 235 10.83 -17.28 5.37
C PRO A 235 10.55 -18.71 4.88
N GLN A 236 9.65 -19.44 5.55
CA GLN A 236 9.26 -20.78 5.08
C GLN A 236 8.43 -20.71 3.78
N PHE A 237 7.61 -19.67 3.64
CA PHE A 237 6.75 -19.46 2.47
C PHE A 237 6.80 -18.02 1.98
N ILE A 238 6.82 -17.84 0.67
CA ILE A 238 6.71 -16.54 0.02
C ILE A 238 5.48 -16.58 -0.89
N LEU A 239 4.44 -15.85 -0.51
CA LEU A 239 3.24 -15.67 -1.34
C LEU A 239 3.43 -14.45 -2.23
N THR A 240 3.44 -14.67 -3.54
CA THR A 240 3.59 -13.61 -4.54
C THR A 240 2.52 -13.72 -5.62
N ASP A 241 2.42 -12.69 -6.44
CA ASP A 241 1.71 -12.74 -7.72
C ASP A 241 2.41 -13.67 -8.74
N PHE A 242 1.85 -13.77 -9.94
CA PHE A 242 2.37 -14.64 -11.00
C PHE A 242 3.41 -13.89 -11.85
N GLU A 243 4.31 -13.16 -11.19
CA GLU A 243 5.39 -12.41 -11.83
C GLU A 243 6.71 -13.18 -11.78
N GLN A 244 7.15 -13.66 -12.94
CA GLN A 244 8.34 -14.52 -13.05
C GLN A 244 9.60 -13.88 -12.47
N ALA A 245 9.78 -12.57 -12.69
CA ALA A 245 10.93 -11.82 -12.19
C ALA A 245 11.00 -11.82 -10.66
N ALA A 246 9.88 -11.57 -9.98
CA ALA A 246 9.81 -11.61 -8.52
C ALA A 246 9.97 -13.04 -7.98
N ILE A 247 9.38 -14.04 -8.65
CA ILE A 247 9.50 -15.46 -8.27
C ILE A 247 10.96 -15.94 -8.38
N ASN A 248 11.64 -15.60 -9.48
CA ASN A 248 13.03 -16.00 -9.71
C ASN A 248 13.96 -15.35 -8.68
N ALA A 249 13.82 -14.04 -8.45
CA ALA A 249 14.56 -13.33 -7.42
C ALA A 249 14.33 -13.95 -6.03
N SER A 250 13.08 -14.26 -5.68
CA SER A 250 12.75 -14.89 -4.38
C SER A 250 13.39 -16.26 -4.23
N LYS A 251 13.38 -17.10 -5.27
CA LYS A 251 14.04 -18.42 -5.24
C LYS A 251 15.56 -18.34 -5.19
N ARG A 252 16.14 -17.29 -5.78
CA ARG A 252 17.58 -17.06 -5.74
C ARG A 252 18.03 -16.66 -4.34
N GLU A 253 17.34 -15.70 -3.73
CA GLU A 253 17.72 -15.15 -2.42
C GLU A 253 17.24 -16.00 -1.25
N TYR A 254 16.18 -16.79 -1.43
CA TYR A 254 15.65 -17.71 -0.42
C TYR A 254 15.40 -19.11 -1.01
N PRO A 255 16.46 -19.90 -1.27
CA PRO A 255 16.34 -21.20 -1.94
C PRO A 255 15.56 -22.24 -1.14
N ASP A 256 15.53 -22.11 0.19
CA ASP A 256 14.79 -23.01 1.09
C ASP A 256 13.31 -22.62 1.24
N SER A 257 12.93 -21.41 0.78
CA SER A 257 11.55 -20.95 0.84
C SER A 257 10.66 -21.62 -0.22
N ASN A 258 9.45 -21.96 0.18
CA ASN A 258 8.41 -22.34 -0.77
C ASN A 258 7.75 -21.09 -1.36
N CYS A 259 8.21 -20.67 -2.55
CA CYS A 259 7.52 -19.66 -3.35
C CYS A 259 6.18 -20.21 -3.88
N ILE A 260 5.08 -19.54 -3.55
CA ILE A 260 3.71 -19.98 -3.82
C ILE A 260 2.87 -18.87 -4.46
N GLY A 261 1.97 -19.26 -5.35
CA GLY A 261 1.07 -18.37 -6.07
C GLY A 261 -0.23 -18.10 -5.33
N CYS A 262 -0.71 -16.86 -5.43
CA CYS A 262 -1.97 -16.44 -4.84
C CYS A 262 -3.22 -16.90 -5.63
N LEU A 263 -4.20 -17.52 -4.97
CA LEU A 263 -5.44 -17.98 -5.62
C LEU A 263 -6.23 -16.82 -6.26
N PHE A 264 -6.18 -15.62 -5.68
CA PHE A 264 -6.82 -14.44 -6.25
C PHE A 264 -6.20 -14.09 -7.62
N HIS A 265 -4.87 -14.06 -7.71
CA HIS A 265 -4.20 -13.77 -8.98
C HIS A 265 -4.36 -14.87 -10.02
N LEU A 266 -4.47 -16.14 -9.60
CA LEU A 266 -4.85 -17.23 -10.50
C LEU A 266 -6.24 -16.97 -11.10
N GLY A 267 -7.21 -16.60 -10.26
CA GLY A 267 -8.55 -16.18 -10.67
C GLY A 267 -8.53 -15.00 -11.64
N GLN A 268 -7.81 -13.94 -11.31
CA GLN A 268 -7.65 -12.77 -12.18
C GLN A 268 -7.03 -13.12 -13.53
N SER A 269 -6.07 -14.05 -13.58
CA SER A 269 -5.49 -14.51 -14.84
C SER A 269 -6.52 -15.25 -15.71
N VAL A 270 -7.36 -16.11 -15.13
CA VAL A 270 -8.48 -16.74 -15.86
C VAL A 270 -9.50 -15.69 -16.31
N TRP A 271 -9.85 -14.72 -15.47
CA TRP A 271 -10.77 -13.64 -15.84
C TRP A 271 -10.26 -12.82 -17.03
N ARG A 272 -8.97 -12.46 -17.07
CA ARG A 272 -8.37 -11.78 -18.22
C ARG A 272 -8.48 -12.61 -19.50
N GLN A 273 -8.35 -13.93 -19.41
CA GLN A 273 -8.56 -14.81 -20.57
C GLN A 273 -10.02 -14.84 -21.00
N ILE A 274 -10.99 -14.90 -20.07
CA ILE A 274 -12.42 -14.77 -20.39
C ILE A 274 -12.69 -13.48 -21.16
N GLN A 275 -12.10 -12.35 -20.72
CA GLN A 275 -12.24 -11.06 -21.38
C GLN A 275 -11.57 -11.05 -22.77
N ALA A 276 -10.35 -11.58 -22.89
CA ALA A 276 -9.61 -11.63 -24.16
C ALA A 276 -10.31 -12.51 -25.22
N ASN A 277 -11.06 -13.52 -24.78
CA ASN A 277 -11.84 -14.40 -25.63
C ASN A 277 -13.27 -13.88 -25.88
N PHE A 278 -13.59 -12.65 -25.47
CA PHE A 278 -14.92 -12.04 -25.63
C PHE A 278 -16.08 -12.80 -24.93
N LEU A 279 -15.77 -13.59 -23.90
CA LEU A 279 -16.73 -14.44 -23.19
C LEU A 279 -17.35 -13.77 -21.95
N SER A 280 -16.99 -12.52 -21.64
CA SER A 280 -17.48 -11.79 -20.46
C SER A 280 -19.01 -11.72 -20.38
N LYS A 281 -19.68 -11.50 -21.52
CA LYS A 281 -21.15 -11.41 -21.57
C LYS A 281 -21.79 -12.76 -21.24
N LYS A 282 -21.36 -13.83 -21.91
CA LYS A 282 -21.83 -15.20 -21.67
C LYS A 282 -21.59 -15.63 -20.22
N TYR A 283 -20.43 -15.31 -19.67
CA TYR A 283 -20.12 -15.56 -18.25
C TYR A 283 -21.12 -14.90 -17.29
N GLY A 284 -21.60 -13.70 -17.61
CA GLY A 284 -22.58 -12.98 -16.79
C GLY A 284 -24.03 -13.45 -16.98
N GLU A 285 -24.37 -14.04 -18.12
CA GLU A 285 -25.74 -14.43 -18.48
C GLU A 285 -26.02 -15.93 -18.27
N ASP A 286 -24.99 -16.78 -18.31
CA ASP A 286 -25.10 -18.23 -18.18
C ASP A 286 -24.35 -18.73 -16.94
N GLU A 287 -25.10 -19.05 -15.89
CA GLU A 287 -24.54 -19.50 -14.61
C GLU A 287 -23.89 -20.88 -14.68
N GLU A 288 -24.34 -21.77 -15.56
CA GLU A 288 -23.71 -23.09 -15.72
C GLU A 288 -22.36 -22.94 -16.42
N PHE A 289 -22.28 -22.09 -17.44
CA PHE A 289 -21.02 -21.72 -18.09
C PHE A 289 -20.06 -21.05 -17.10
N SER A 290 -20.56 -20.09 -16.32
CA SER A 290 -19.76 -19.37 -15.32
C SER A 290 -19.20 -20.32 -14.25
N LEU A 291 -20.02 -21.28 -13.81
CA LEU A 291 -19.64 -22.28 -12.82
C LEU A 291 -18.57 -23.23 -13.35
N LYS A 292 -18.68 -23.71 -14.60
CA LYS A 292 -17.65 -24.55 -15.23
C LYS A 292 -16.30 -23.86 -15.30
N LEU A 293 -16.25 -22.57 -15.66
CA LEU A 293 -15.00 -21.81 -15.67
C LEU A 293 -14.45 -21.57 -14.25
N ARG A 294 -15.30 -21.45 -13.23
CA ARG A 294 -14.86 -21.42 -11.83
C ARG A 294 -14.28 -22.75 -11.36
N GLN A 295 -14.69 -23.89 -11.94
CA GLN A 295 -14.10 -25.20 -11.62
C GLN A 295 -12.61 -25.28 -12.02
N ILE A 296 -12.17 -24.51 -13.02
CA ILE A 296 -10.73 -24.41 -13.37
C ILE A 296 -9.93 -23.86 -12.18
N ILE A 297 -10.44 -22.86 -11.48
CA ILE A 297 -9.80 -22.33 -10.26
C ILE A 297 -9.95 -23.30 -9.08
N ALA A 298 -11.07 -24.03 -9.01
CA ALA A 298 -11.29 -25.03 -7.98
C ALA A 298 -10.26 -26.17 -7.99
N LEU A 299 -9.55 -26.39 -9.11
CA LEU A 299 -8.42 -27.32 -9.18
C LEU A 299 -7.34 -27.00 -8.14
N ALA A 300 -7.24 -25.74 -7.69
CA ALA A 300 -6.25 -25.37 -6.68
C ALA A 300 -6.50 -26.09 -5.35
N PHE A 301 -7.71 -26.59 -5.11
CA PHE A 301 -8.09 -27.30 -3.89
C PHE A 301 -7.83 -28.82 -3.98
N LEU A 302 -7.14 -29.29 -5.02
CA LEU A 302 -6.69 -30.69 -5.10
C LEU A 302 -5.18 -30.78 -4.76
N PRO A 303 -4.70 -31.94 -4.29
CA PRO A 303 -3.27 -32.24 -4.21
C PRO A 303 -2.58 -32.02 -5.57
N PRO A 304 -1.36 -31.46 -5.62
CA PRO A 304 -0.64 -31.19 -6.86
C PRO A 304 -0.55 -32.38 -7.84
N THR A 305 -0.46 -33.59 -7.30
CA THR A 305 -0.37 -34.85 -8.05
C THR A 305 -1.68 -35.28 -8.69
N GLU A 306 -2.83 -34.86 -8.15
CA GLU A 306 -4.16 -35.19 -8.66
C GLU A 306 -4.68 -34.18 -9.69
N ILE A 307 -4.11 -32.96 -9.70
CA ILE A 307 -4.54 -31.86 -10.57
C ILE A 307 -4.53 -32.24 -12.06
N PRO A 308 -3.49 -32.88 -12.63
CA PRO A 308 -3.47 -33.22 -14.04
C PRO A 308 -4.64 -34.13 -14.47
N GLY A 309 -4.91 -35.20 -13.71
CA GLY A 309 -6.00 -36.13 -14.02
C GLY A 309 -7.38 -35.48 -13.88
N ALA A 310 -7.61 -34.73 -12.79
CA ALA A 310 -8.86 -34.03 -12.58
C ALA A 310 -9.09 -32.89 -13.60
N PHE A 311 -8.02 -32.27 -14.09
CA PHE A 311 -8.10 -31.30 -15.19
C PHE A 311 -8.54 -31.96 -16.49
N ASP A 312 -8.00 -33.14 -16.83
CA ASP A 312 -8.38 -33.86 -18.05
C ASP A 312 -9.84 -34.32 -18.01
N GLU A 313 -10.32 -34.79 -16.85
CA GLU A 313 -11.74 -35.06 -16.60
C GLU A 313 -12.59 -33.79 -16.81
N LEU A 314 -12.22 -32.67 -16.16
CA LEU A 314 -12.96 -31.41 -16.27
C LEU A 314 -12.98 -30.89 -17.72
N LYS A 315 -11.85 -30.96 -18.42
CA LYS A 315 -11.68 -30.50 -19.81
C LYS A 315 -12.73 -31.10 -20.75
N SER A 316 -13.06 -32.37 -20.58
CA SER A 316 -14.09 -33.07 -21.37
C SER A 316 -15.52 -32.52 -21.18
N THR A 317 -15.76 -31.79 -20.08
CA THR A 317 -17.08 -31.23 -19.74
C THR A 317 -17.20 -29.75 -20.12
N ILE A 318 -16.09 -29.06 -20.37
CA ILE A 318 -16.08 -27.63 -20.67
C ILE A 318 -16.56 -27.42 -22.12
N PRO A 319 -17.47 -26.44 -22.37
CA PRO A 319 -17.94 -26.15 -23.72
C PRO A 319 -16.79 -25.79 -24.68
N GLU A 320 -16.94 -26.21 -25.94
CA GLU A 320 -15.93 -26.00 -26.99
C GLU A 320 -15.60 -24.51 -27.20
N GLU A 321 -16.55 -23.61 -26.93
CA GLU A 321 -16.34 -22.17 -27.06
C GLU A 321 -15.33 -21.62 -26.03
N ALA A 322 -15.07 -22.34 -24.94
CA ALA A 322 -14.05 -22.00 -23.95
C ALA A 322 -12.73 -22.78 -24.15
N SER A 323 -12.58 -23.50 -25.26
CA SER A 323 -11.40 -24.32 -25.57
C SER A 323 -10.09 -23.53 -25.52
N GLU A 324 -10.07 -22.30 -26.00
CA GLU A 324 -8.88 -21.43 -25.95
C GLU A 324 -8.42 -21.15 -24.51
N ILE A 325 -9.35 -20.90 -23.59
CA ILE A 325 -9.06 -20.68 -22.17
C ILE A 325 -8.51 -21.96 -21.54
N VAL A 326 -9.14 -23.10 -21.84
CA VAL A 326 -8.71 -24.41 -21.31
C VAL A 326 -7.33 -24.78 -21.83
N GLN A 327 -7.08 -24.59 -23.11
CA GLN A 327 -5.78 -24.87 -23.73
C GLN A 327 -4.70 -23.94 -23.18
N TRP A 328 -5.00 -22.67 -22.97
CA TRP A 328 -4.11 -21.74 -22.28
C TRP A 328 -3.81 -22.20 -20.86
N PHE A 329 -4.80 -22.64 -20.10
CA PHE A 329 -4.61 -23.10 -18.72
C PHE A 329 -3.76 -24.38 -18.69
N GLU A 330 -4.05 -25.34 -19.57
CA GLU A 330 -3.30 -26.58 -19.73
C GLU A 330 -1.81 -26.30 -19.97
N ASN A 331 -1.53 -25.40 -20.92
CA ASN A 331 -0.18 -25.09 -21.38
C ASN A 331 0.66 -24.32 -20.35
N ASN A 332 0.03 -23.52 -19.48
CA ASN A 332 0.76 -22.64 -18.56
C ASN A 332 0.73 -23.13 -17.11
N TYR A 333 -0.27 -23.93 -16.69
CA TYR A 333 -0.51 -24.27 -15.29
C TYR A 333 -0.55 -25.76 -14.97
N VAL A 334 -0.81 -26.63 -15.96
CA VAL A 334 -1.06 -28.07 -15.72
C VAL A 334 0.01 -28.94 -16.38
N HIS A 335 -0.07 -29.13 -17.70
CA HIS A 335 0.74 -30.10 -18.45
C HIS A 335 1.95 -29.47 -19.14
N GLY A 336 1.90 -28.17 -19.41
CA GLY A 336 2.93 -27.49 -20.19
C GLY A 336 2.72 -27.61 -21.71
N ARG A 337 3.50 -26.83 -22.47
CA ARG A 337 3.37 -26.74 -23.93
C ARG A 337 3.94 -27.98 -24.62
N ILE A 338 3.26 -28.44 -25.66
CA ILE A 338 3.74 -29.54 -26.49
C ILE A 338 4.99 -29.10 -27.25
N ARG A 339 6.10 -29.83 -27.07
CA ARG A 339 7.38 -29.59 -27.75
C ARG A 339 7.55 -30.47 -28.99
N ARG A 340 7.19 -31.76 -28.89
CA ARG A 340 7.33 -32.73 -29.99
C ARG A 340 6.32 -33.86 -29.84
N VAL A 341 5.72 -34.26 -30.94
CA VAL A 341 4.97 -35.52 -31.04
C VAL A 341 5.90 -36.57 -31.65
N MET A 342 6.12 -37.66 -30.92
CA MET A 342 6.96 -38.77 -31.38
C MET A 342 6.17 -39.69 -32.32
N ARG A 343 6.87 -40.45 -33.18
CA ARG A 343 6.25 -41.33 -34.19
C ARG A 343 5.36 -42.46 -33.64
N GLY A 344 5.29 -42.64 -32.31
CA GLY A 344 4.41 -43.59 -31.63
C GLY A 344 3.25 -42.95 -30.85
N GLY A 345 2.94 -41.67 -31.08
CA GLY A 345 1.86 -40.96 -30.38
C GLY A 345 2.25 -40.35 -29.02
N ASN A 346 3.44 -40.68 -28.50
CA ASN A 346 3.96 -40.05 -27.28
C ASN A 346 4.23 -38.55 -27.47
N VAL A 347 3.68 -37.73 -26.57
CA VAL A 347 3.79 -36.28 -26.60
C VAL A 347 4.83 -35.82 -25.58
N SER A 348 5.90 -35.18 -26.03
CA SER A 348 6.86 -34.49 -25.17
C SER A 348 6.37 -33.07 -24.90
N ARG A 349 6.31 -32.68 -23.62
CA ARG A 349 5.90 -31.34 -23.17
C ARG A 349 7.04 -30.63 -22.44
N THR A 350 7.05 -29.29 -22.50
CA THR A 350 7.84 -28.47 -21.59
C THR A 350 7.22 -28.49 -20.20
N ALA A 351 7.97 -28.13 -19.16
CA ALA A 351 7.33 -27.83 -17.87
C ALA A 351 6.32 -26.68 -18.04
N PRO A 352 5.19 -26.70 -17.30
CA PRO A 352 4.31 -25.54 -17.21
C PRO A 352 5.06 -24.36 -16.61
N LEU A 353 4.69 -23.15 -17.04
CA LEU A 353 5.28 -21.91 -16.52
C LEU A 353 5.06 -21.80 -15.00
N PHE A 354 3.87 -22.19 -14.53
CA PHE A 354 3.50 -22.23 -13.12
C PHE A 354 2.98 -23.63 -12.75
N PRO A 355 3.82 -24.54 -12.25
CA PRO A 355 3.41 -25.93 -11.99
C PRO A 355 2.35 -26.04 -10.90
N PRO A 356 1.54 -27.12 -10.85
CA PRO A 356 0.50 -27.32 -9.83
C PRO A 356 0.95 -27.13 -8.39
N LYS A 357 2.19 -27.53 -8.05
CA LYS A 357 2.80 -27.33 -6.74
C LYS A 357 2.92 -25.85 -6.34
N PHE A 358 3.07 -24.94 -7.32
CA PHE A 358 3.16 -23.50 -7.08
C PHE A 358 1.82 -22.90 -6.65
N TRP A 359 0.70 -23.33 -7.25
CA TRP A 359 -0.59 -22.66 -7.09
C TRP A 359 -1.67 -23.49 -6.38
N SER A 360 -1.44 -24.76 -6.08
CA SER A 360 -2.35 -25.58 -5.25
C SER A 360 -2.41 -25.03 -3.81
N VAL A 361 -3.62 -24.85 -3.28
CA VAL A 361 -3.89 -24.44 -1.89
C VAL A 361 -4.04 -25.62 -0.95
N PHE A 362 -4.00 -26.86 -1.44
CA PHE A 362 -4.33 -28.06 -0.67
C PHE A 362 -3.54 -28.16 0.65
N GLU A 363 -2.21 -28.28 0.56
CA GLU A 363 -1.31 -28.39 1.72
C GLU A 363 -1.29 -27.09 2.56
N ARG A 364 -1.53 -25.95 1.93
CA ARG A 364 -1.49 -24.62 2.57
C ARG A 364 -2.62 -24.42 3.58
N MET A 365 -3.76 -25.07 3.35
CA MET A 365 -4.92 -24.96 4.23
C MET A 365 -4.66 -25.58 5.60
N GLU A 366 -3.93 -26.70 5.64
CA GLU A 366 -3.55 -27.36 6.89
C GLU A 366 -2.52 -26.52 7.67
N LEU A 367 -1.65 -25.81 6.96
CA LEU A 367 -0.61 -24.95 7.54
C LEU A 367 -1.11 -23.54 7.92
N GLY A 368 -2.40 -23.23 7.72
CA GLY A 368 -2.97 -21.91 8.03
C GLY A 368 -2.44 -20.77 7.14
N ILE A 369 -1.82 -21.09 6.01
CA ILE A 369 -1.26 -20.10 5.08
C ILE A 369 -2.39 -19.47 4.28
N PRO A 370 -2.42 -18.13 4.12
CA PRO A 370 -3.48 -17.47 3.38
C PRO A 370 -3.50 -17.89 1.91
N ARG A 371 -4.70 -18.30 1.44
CA ARG A 371 -4.94 -18.68 0.04
C ARG A 371 -5.01 -17.47 -0.89
N THR A 372 -5.45 -16.32 -0.37
CA THR A 372 -5.62 -15.07 -1.10
C THR A 372 -4.86 -13.94 -0.42
N GLN A 373 -4.56 -12.88 -1.17
CA GLN A 373 -3.91 -11.68 -0.66
C GLN A 373 -4.88 -10.51 -0.48
N ASN A 374 -6.18 -10.81 -0.30
CA ASN A 374 -7.24 -9.80 -0.12
C ASN A 374 -6.93 -8.77 0.98
N ARG A 375 -6.16 -9.16 2.02
CA ARG A 375 -5.72 -8.25 3.08
C ARG A 375 -4.69 -7.24 2.57
N VAL A 376 -3.76 -7.67 1.71
CA VAL A 376 -2.74 -6.82 1.07
C VAL A 376 -3.40 -5.90 0.04
N GLU A 377 -4.26 -6.43 -0.83
CA GLU A 377 -5.03 -5.59 -1.77
C GLU A 377 -5.95 -4.61 -1.05
N GLY A 378 -6.56 -5.03 0.07
CA GLY A 378 -7.34 -4.16 0.94
C GLY A 378 -6.49 -3.05 1.53
N TRP A 379 -5.24 -3.35 1.90
CA TRP A 379 -4.25 -2.37 2.33
C TRP A 379 -3.87 -1.43 1.18
N HIS A 380 -3.53 -1.93 -0.02
CA HIS A 380 -3.23 -1.10 -1.19
C HIS A 380 -4.37 -0.15 -1.53
N ARG A 381 -5.62 -0.63 -1.60
CA ARG A 381 -6.79 0.24 -1.87
C ARG A 381 -6.97 1.32 -0.80
N ARG A 382 -6.73 0.98 0.47
CA ARG A 382 -6.77 1.96 1.57
C ARG A 382 -5.64 2.98 1.41
N PHE A 383 -4.44 2.54 1.10
CA PHE A 383 -3.28 3.40 0.89
C PHE A 383 -3.49 4.33 -0.31
N GLU A 384 -4.00 3.83 -1.43
CA GLU A 384 -4.45 4.61 -2.59
C GLU A 384 -5.45 5.70 -2.20
N THR A 385 -6.43 5.35 -1.36
CA THR A 385 -7.44 6.29 -0.87
C THR A 385 -6.84 7.38 0.03
N ILE A 386 -5.89 7.01 0.90
CA ILE A 386 -5.20 7.94 1.81
C ILE A 386 -4.33 8.93 1.01
N VAL A 387 -3.55 8.42 0.06
CA VAL A 387 -2.71 9.25 -0.83
C VAL A 387 -3.60 10.17 -1.69
N GLY A 388 -4.78 9.69 -2.10
CA GLY A 388 -5.87 10.49 -2.66
C GLY A 388 -5.59 11.13 -4.03
N LYS A 389 -4.47 10.77 -4.67
CA LYS A 389 -4.07 11.22 -6.00
C LYS A 389 -3.23 10.16 -6.71
N CYS A 390 -3.42 10.04 -8.02
CA CYS A 390 -2.51 9.26 -8.86
C CYS A 390 -1.18 10.00 -9.04
N HIS A 391 -0.08 9.25 -9.13
CA HIS A 391 1.26 9.75 -9.44
C HIS A 391 1.70 10.95 -8.61
N VAL A 392 1.70 10.79 -7.28
CA VAL A 392 2.18 11.86 -6.39
C VAL A 392 3.69 12.06 -6.53
N GLY A 393 4.18 13.26 -6.23
CA GLY A 393 5.62 13.54 -6.23
C GLY A 393 6.37 12.69 -5.18
N ILE A 394 7.66 12.46 -5.40
CA ILE A 394 8.48 11.58 -4.54
C ILE A 394 8.42 11.96 -3.07
N TYR A 395 8.56 13.25 -2.75
CA TYR A 395 8.51 13.70 -1.35
C TYR A 395 7.14 13.46 -0.70
N THR A 396 6.06 13.48 -1.50
CA THR A 396 4.72 13.19 -0.99
C THR A 396 4.56 11.71 -0.70
N ILE A 397 5.00 10.81 -1.59
CA ILE A 397 4.89 9.37 -1.33
C ILE A 397 5.74 8.95 -0.12
N ILE A 398 6.95 9.52 0.04
CA ILE A 398 7.82 9.27 1.19
C ILE A 398 7.14 9.69 2.51
N ASP A 399 6.50 10.86 2.53
CA ASP A 399 5.76 11.33 3.71
C ASP A 399 4.54 10.44 4.03
N GLU A 400 3.82 9.96 3.01
CA GLU A 400 2.70 9.03 3.21
C GLU A 400 3.17 7.63 3.69
N ILE A 401 4.28 7.11 3.16
CA ILE A 401 4.91 5.86 3.66
C ILE A 401 5.32 6.05 5.12
N LYS A 402 5.92 7.20 5.48
CA LYS A 402 6.30 7.50 6.87
C LYS A 402 5.08 7.57 7.79
N LYS A 403 4.00 8.23 7.37
CA LYS A 403 2.73 8.27 8.13
C LYS A 403 2.14 6.88 8.32
N GLU A 404 2.20 6.03 7.31
CA GLU A 404 1.76 4.64 7.43
C GLU A 404 2.62 3.88 8.44
N GLN A 405 3.95 3.98 8.37
CA GLN A 405 4.84 3.32 9.36
C GLN A 405 4.48 3.72 10.79
N ILE A 406 4.17 4.99 11.05
CA ILE A 406 3.69 5.45 12.37
C ILE A 406 2.41 4.73 12.80
N GLN A 407 1.49 4.45 11.87
CA GLN A 407 0.29 3.67 12.18
C GLN A 407 0.62 2.20 12.43
N ILE A 408 1.60 1.63 11.72
CA ILE A 408 2.07 0.26 11.93
C ILE A 408 2.70 0.09 13.31
N GLU A 409 3.55 1.02 13.73
CA GLU A 409 4.13 1.04 15.08
C GLU A 409 3.04 1.09 16.15
N ARG A 410 2.04 1.98 16.00
CA ARG A 410 0.89 2.03 16.93
C ARG A 410 0.09 0.73 16.96
N ARG A 411 -0.14 0.10 15.80
CA ARG A 411 -0.85 -1.19 15.73
C ARG A 411 -0.04 -2.30 16.39
N THR A 412 1.27 -2.28 16.24
CA THR A 412 2.19 -3.24 16.89
C THR A 412 2.13 -3.09 18.40
N GLU A 413 2.16 -1.85 18.91
CA GLU A 413 1.96 -1.56 20.34
C GLU A 413 0.59 -2.00 20.84
N ASP A 414 -0.48 -1.78 20.07
CA ASP A 414 -1.82 -2.26 20.44
C ASP A 414 -1.90 -3.79 20.50
N ILE A 415 -1.15 -4.50 19.63
CA ILE A 415 -1.04 -5.97 19.67
C ILE A 415 -0.31 -6.41 20.94
N ILE A 416 0.81 -5.77 21.29
CA ILE A 416 1.57 -6.04 22.52
C ILE A 416 0.69 -5.82 23.76
N ARG A 417 -0.17 -4.80 23.74
CA ARG A 417 -1.12 -4.49 24.82
C ARG A 417 -2.34 -5.42 24.87
N GLY A 418 -2.45 -6.39 23.96
CA GLY A 418 -3.56 -7.34 23.91
C GLY A 418 -4.92 -6.71 23.56
N ARG A 419 -4.94 -5.58 22.84
CA ARG A 419 -6.22 -4.94 22.47
C ARG A 419 -6.98 -5.78 21.45
N ALA A 420 -8.27 -6.00 21.75
CA ALA A 420 -9.16 -6.87 21.01
C ALA A 420 -9.28 -6.55 19.51
N HIS A 421 -9.45 -7.60 18.73
CA HIS A 421 -9.51 -7.62 17.27
C HIS A 421 -10.83 -7.07 16.70
N THR A 422 -10.76 -6.47 15.50
CA THR A 422 -11.97 -6.19 14.70
C THR A 422 -12.35 -7.47 13.96
N PRO A 423 -13.50 -8.12 14.26
CA PRO A 423 -13.82 -9.44 13.72
C PRO A 423 -13.74 -9.50 12.20
N THR A 424 -13.25 -10.62 11.67
CA THR A 424 -13.41 -10.96 10.25
C THR A 424 -14.88 -10.79 9.86
N ARG A 425 -15.16 -10.14 8.73
CA ARG A 425 -16.55 -9.93 8.28
C ARG A 425 -17.24 -11.29 8.19
N ARG A 426 -18.47 -11.34 8.71
CA ARG A 426 -19.30 -12.55 8.80
C ARG A 426 -19.38 -13.32 7.47
N GLU A 427 -19.54 -12.61 6.35
CA GLU A 427 -19.59 -13.20 5.01
C GLU A 427 -18.34 -14.04 4.68
N TYR A 428 -17.14 -13.54 5.00
CA TYR A 428 -15.90 -14.28 4.76
C TYR A 428 -15.82 -15.51 5.66
N ALA A 429 -16.18 -15.37 6.95
CA ALA A 429 -16.18 -16.49 7.88
C ALA A 429 -17.17 -17.61 7.46
N GLU A 430 -18.37 -17.23 6.99
CA GLU A 430 -19.37 -18.19 6.47
C GLU A 430 -18.89 -18.88 5.18
N ARG A 431 -18.24 -18.14 4.29
CA ARG A 431 -17.63 -18.71 3.08
C ARG A 431 -16.52 -19.71 3.43
N GLU A 432 -15.64 -19.40 4.38
CA GLU A 432 -14.61 -20.32 4.85
C GLU A 432 -15.19 -21.60 5.44
N LYS A 433 -16.27 -21.47 6.23
CA LYS A 433 -16.99 -22.63 6.78
C LYS A 433 -17.53 -23.53 5.66
N ARG A 434 -18.17 -22.97 4.63
CA ARG A 434 -18.69 -23.76 3.50
C ARG A 434 -17.57 -24.49 2.74
N ILE A 435 -16.47 -23.81 2.47
CA ILE A 435 -15.31 -24.42 1.80
C ILE A 435 -14.75 -25.57 2.66
N SER A 436 -14.62 -25.36 3.97
CA SER A 436 -14.11 -26.37 4.90
C SER A 436 -15.00 -27.62 4.94
N ILE A 437 -16.33 -27.45 4.91
CA ILE A 437 -17.28 -28.58 4.84
C ILE A 437 -17.05 -29.40 3.57
N ILE A 438 -16.86 -28.76 2.41
CA ILE A 438 -16.64 -29.44 1.14
C ILE A 438 -15.30 -30.19 1.12
N ILE A 439 -14.25 -29.61 1.72
CA ILE A 439 -12.93 -30.23 1.84
C ILE A 439 -12.99 -31.48 2.73
N ASN A 440 -13.62 -31.36 3.89
CA ASN A 440 -13.73 -32.48 4.83
C ASN A 440 -14.56 -33.64 4.27
N ASP A 441 -15.48 -33.36 3.33
CA ASP A 441 -16.30 -34.35 2.64
C ASP A 441 -15.70 -34.82 1.30
N ARG A 442 -14.42 -34.52 1.03
CA ARG A 442 -13.79 -34.86 -0.25
C ARG A 442 -13.80 -36.36 -0.54
N GLY A 443 -13.52 -37.21 0.44
CA GLY A 443 -13.43 -38.66 0.27
C GLY A 443 -14.73 -39.31 -0.23
N ASN A 444 -15.88 -38.63 -0.09
CA ASN A 444 -17.19 -39.11 -0.51
C ASN A 444 -17.64 -38.52 -1.86
N ARG A 445 -16.81 -37.72 -2.53
CA ARG A 445 -17.16 -36.98 -3.76
C ARG A 445 -16.30 -37.42 -4.93
N SER A 446 -16.91 -37.48 -6.11
CA SER A 446 -16.13 -37.51 -7.36
C SER A 446 -15.37 -36.19 -7.55
N ASN A 447 -14.28 -36.23 -8.33
CA ASN A 447 -13.48 -35.05 -8.67
C ASN A 447 -14.37 -33.90 -9.18
N LEU A 448 -15.24 -34.18 -10.14
CA LEU A 448 -16.14 -33.19 -10.72
C LEU A 448 -17.13 -32.59 -9.70
N SER A 449 -17.72 -33.44 -8.84
CA SER A 449 -18.64 -32.98 -7.77
C SER A 449 -17.93 -32.11 -6.74
N PHE A 450 -16.71 -32.50 -6.35
CA PHE A 450 -15.86 -31.70 -5.46
C PHE A 450 -15.54 -30.33 -6.07
N LEU A 451 -15.04 -30.32 -7.31
CA LEU A 451 -14.70 -29.10 -8.05
C LEU A 451 -15.90 -28.17 -8.17
N ARG A 452 -17.08 -28.71 -8.49
CA ARG A 452 -18.33 -27.95 -8.60
C ARG A 452 -18.72 -27.32 -7.26
N GLY A 453 -18.63 -28.07 -6.16
CA GLY A 453 -18.90 -27.57 -4.81
C GLY A 453 -18.00 -26.40 -4.42
N ILE A 454 -16.70 -26.52 -4.68
CA ILE A 454 -15.74 -25.43 -4.45
C ILE A 454 -16.03 -24.23 -5.36
N ALA A 455 -16.35 -24.46 -6.63
CA ALA A 455 -16.64 -23.42 -7.61
C ALA A 455 -17.81 -22.50 -7.23
N HIS A 456 -18.84 -23.01 -6.53
CA HIS A 456 -19.93 -22.19 -5.98
C HIS A 456 -19.46 -21.19 -4.92
N ASN A 457 -18.28 -21.39 -4.33
CA ASN A 457 -17.71 -20.51 -3.33
C ASN A 457 -16.58 -19.62 -3.91
N ILE A 458 -16.36 -19.64 -5.22
CA ILE A 458 -15.37 -18.79 -5.88
C ILE A 458 -16.09 -17.64 -6.61
N LYS A 459 -15.47 -16.45 -6.62
CA LYS A 459 -15.88 -15.32 -7.45
C LYS A 459 -14.65 -14.88 -8.23
N LEU A 460 -14.81 -14.66 -9.54
CA LEU A 460 -13.75 -14.19 -10.45
C LEU A 460 -13.76 -12.67 -10.58
#